data_AF-A0AAV5FES3-F1
#
_entry.id   AF-A0AAV5FES3-F1
#
_cell.length_a   1.000
_cell.length_b   1.000
_cell.length_c   1.000
_cell.angle_alpha   90.00
_cell.angle_beta   90.00
_cell.angle_gamma   90.00
#
_symmetry.space_group_name_H-M   'P 1'
#
loop_
_entity.id
_entity.type
_entity.pdbx_description
1 polymer ?
#
loop_
_entity_poly.entity_id
_entity_poly.type
_entity_poly.pdbx_seq_one_letter_code
_entity_poly.pdbx_strand_id
1 'polypeptide(L)'
;MEQYKDEGESAIAAEQQGDEEQVAGNLLCQFEQILHDDPLIDEVGFLHPTQFCSLDFSRNGNSTTQDPDIYKRYFWCRDHKLAISSEILPKLYRAVRDAFTNARTAPDTSTADLMSHSKALLILCPDSLTSWNSRKIILSLNYDYSMLEDELKLCALILSYSPKNESTWSHRYLLPAAPNFCILKVLNELKKSTRWSELHIADNCCFHYRREELRWDEMLIRRYQGRESLWIHRRFLSQWWIQQSLGFEETSSISPVDTFVVQEINLLWECINAPSDEFEESRVQEELAALYILWISKQVPAVKEKLEERICSMSMGRLEDVLGRACRPEKKRLWMSLLGLDVNS
;
A
#
# COMPACT_ATOMS: atom_id res chain seq x y z
N MET A 1 35.94 43.79 -22.25
CA MET A 1 36.10 42.40 -22.75
C MET A 1 35.50 41.36 -21.79
N GLU A 2 35.24 41.68 -20.52
CA GLU A 2 34.55 40.76 -19.58
C GLU A 2 33.02 40.70 -19.76
N GLN A 3 32.35 41.80 -20.13
CA GLN A 3 30.89 41.80 -20.33
C GLN A 3 30.40 40.97 -21.53
N TYR A 4 31.22 40.80 -22.58
CA TYR A 4 30.86 39.96 -23.74
C TYR A 4 31.13 38.47 -23.50
N LYS A 5 31.81 38.11 -22.41
CA LYS A 5 32.10 36.72 -22.06
C LYS A 5 30.96 36.12 -21.23
N ASP A 6 30.37 36.92 -20.34
CA ASP A 6 29.28 36.53 -19.44
C ASP A 6 27.94 36.30 -20.20
N GLU A 7 27.61 37.15 -21.18
CA GLU A 7 26.42 36.96 -22.04
C GLU A 7 26.56 35.74 -22.97
N GLY A 8 27.79 35.40 -23.37
CA GLY A 8 28.07 34.19 -24.16
C GLY A 8 27.93 32.91 -23.33
N GLU A 9 28.41 32.91 -22.08
CA GLU A 9 28.28 31.77 -21.17
C GLU A 9 26.83 31.55 -20.72
N SER A 10 26.03 32.62 -20.51
CA SER A 10 24.60 32.47 -20.17
C SER A 10 23.77 31.99 -21.37
N ALA A 11 24.09 32.43 -22.59
CA ALA A 11 23.43 31.98 -23.80
C ALA A 11 23.74 30.51 -24.11
N ILE A 12 25.01 30.09 -23.95
CA ILE A 12 25.43 28.70 -24.09
C ILE A 12 24.80 27.81 -23.01
N ALA A 13 24.69 28.30 -21.76
CA ALA A 13 24.00 27.56 -20.70
C ALA A 13 22.49 27.42 -20.98
N ALA A 14 21.84 28.45 -21.52
CA ALA A 14 20.44 28.39 -21.91
C ALA A 14 20.18 27.47 -23.12
N GLU A 15 21.07 27.47 -24.13
CA GLU A 15 21.02 26.53 -25.25
C GLU A 15 21.28 25.09 -24.80
N GLN A 16 22.30 24.86 -23.97
CA GLN A 16 22.58 23.54 -23.40
C GLN A 16 21.42 23.03 -22.53
N GLN A 17 20.75 23.92 -21.80
CA GLN A 17 19.61 23.56 -20.97
C GLN A 17 18.35 23.26 -21.82
N GLY A 18 18.14 23.99 -22.92
CA GLY A 18 17.10 23.68 -23.91
C GLY A 18 17.31 22.34 -24.61
N ASP A 19 18.55 22.05 -25.01
CA ASP A 19 18.92 20.75 -25.60
C ASP A 19 18.77 19.60 -24.59
N GLU A 20 19.16 19.80 -23.33
CA GLU A 20 18.99 18.79 -22.28
C GLU A 20 17.52 18.49 -21.95
N GLU A 21 16.67 19.53 -21.92
CA GLU A 21 15.24 19.39 -21.66
C GLU A 21 14.52 18.69 -22.82
N GLN A 22 14.92 19.00 -24.06
CA GLN A 22 14.42 18.31 -25.25
C GLN A 22 14.82 16.83 -25.28
N VAL A 23 16.07 16.50 -24.92
CA VAL A 23 16.52 15.11 -24.77
C VAL A 23 15.72 14.38 -23.69
N ALA A 24 15.47 15.03 -22.55
CA ALA A 24 14.70 14.44 -21.46
C ALA A 24 13.23 14.17 -21.85
N GLY A 25 12.61 15.09 -22.61
CA GLY A 25 11.29 14.90 -23.19
C GLY A 25 11.23 13.73 -24.17
N ASN A 26 12.21 13.62 -25.06
CA ASN A 26 12.29 12.49 -26.01
C ASN A 26 12.47 11.14 -25.30
N LEU A 27 13.30 11.09 -24.24
CA LEU A 27 13.48 9.90 -23.41
C LEU A 27 12.17 9.47 -22.74
N LEU A 28 11.38 10.42 -22.22
CA LEU A 28 10.06 10.16 -21.65
C LEU A 28 9.12 9.58 -22.72
N CYS A 29 8.98 10.26 -23.87
CA CYS A 29 8.08 9.82 -24.93
C CYS A 29 8.38 8.39 -25.37
N GLN A 30 9.67 8.06 -25.52
CA GLN A 30 10.03 6.71 -25.92
C GLN A 30 9.82 5.68 -24.79
N PHE A 31 10.10 6.04 -23.54
CA PHE A 31 9.84 5.16 -22.42
C PHE A 31 8.34 4.81 -22.34
N GLU A 32 7.47 5.81 -22.48
CA GLU A 32 6.02 5.59 -22.50
C GLU A 32 5.57 4.80 -23.73
N GLN A 33 6.17 5.05 -24.90
CA GLN A 33 5.92 4.29 -26.12
C GLN A 33 6.24 2.79 -25.91
N ILE A 34 7.38 2.47 -25.28
CA ILE A 34 7.75 1.08 -24.96
C ILE A 34 6.70 0.44 -24.04
N LEU A 35 6.28 1.16 -22.99
CA LEU A 35 5.27 0.67 -22.03
C LEU A 35 3.87 0.53 -22.62
N HIS A 36 3.59 1.26 -23.70
CA HIS A 36 2.36 1.18 -24.48
C HIS A 36 2.40 0.03 -25.48
N ASP A 37 3.53 -0.13 -26.19
CA ASP A 37 3.70 -1.14 -27.24
C ASP A 37 3.82 -2.56 -26.69
N ASP A 38 4.44 -2.72 -25.51
CA ASP A 38 4.49 -3.99 -24.79
C ASP A 38 3.76 -3.89 -23.43
N PRO A 39 2.44 -4.11 -23.39
CA PRO A 39 1.67 -4.08 -22.15
C PRO A 39 1.92 -5.30 -21.25
N LEU A 40 2.65 -6.32 -21.75
CA LEU A 40 2.89 -7.58 -21.05
C LEU A 40 4.22 -7.61 -20.29
N ILE A 41 4.97 -6.49 -20.28
CA ILE A 41 6.23 -6.38 -19.55
C ILE A 41 6.06 -6.89 -18.10
N ASP A 42 6.82 -7.91 -17.73
CA ASP A 42 6.74 -8.60 -16.44
C ASP A 42 7.99 -8.42 -15.55
N GLU A 43 9.08 -7.91 -16.12
CA GLU A 43 10.34 -7.64 -15.43
C GLU A 43 10.96 -6.31 -15.90
N VAL A 44 11.41 -5.47 -14.95
CA VAL A 44 12.23 -4.27 -15.23
C VAL A 44 13.58 -4.37 -14.55
N GLY A 45 14.66 -4.14 -15.31
CA GLY A 45 16.04 -4.11 -14.82
C GLY A 45 16.69 -2.75 -15.01
N PHE A 46 17.35 -2.24 -13.97
CA PHE A 46 18.18 -1.04 -14.04
C PHE A 46 19.65 -1.46 -14.16
N LEU A 47 20.25 -1.24 -15.34
CA LEU A 47 21.56 -1.79 -15.67
C LEU A 47 22.61 -0.70 -15.79
N HIS A 48 23.81 -0.98 -15.29
CA HIS A 48 24.95 -0.11 -15.57
C HIS A 48 25.29 -0.16 -17.07
N PRO A 49 25.72 0.95 -17.71
CA PRO A 49 26.04 0.98 -19.15
C PRO A 49 26.96 -0.16 -19.62
N THR A 50 27.92 -0.58 -18.79
CA THR A 50 28.82 -1.70 -19.11
C THR A 50 28.11 -3.06 -19.22
N GLN A 51 27.06 -3.29 -18.42
CA GLN A 51 26.22 -4.48 -18.50
C GLN A 51 25.26 -4.37 -19.69
N PHE A 52 24.77 -3.16 -19.96
CA PHE A 52 23.87 -2.88 -21.07
C PHE A 52 24.49 -3.23 -22.43
N CYS A 53 25.76 -2.87 -22.65
CA CYS A 53 26.50 -3.24 -23.86
C CYS A 53 26.59 -4.76 -24.09
N SER A 54 26.51 -5.58 -23.03
CA SER A 54 26.57 -7.04 -23.14
C SER A 54 25.27 -7.65 -23.67
N LEU A 55 24.12 -6.98 -23.49
CA LEU A 55 22.83 -7.41 -24.04
C LEU A 55 22.82 -7.32 -25.57
N ASP A 56 23.53 -6.34 -26.13
CA ASP A 56 23.67 -6.13 -27.57
C ASP A 56 24.55 -7.18 -28.27
N PHE A 57 25.48 -7.85 -27.59
CA PHE A 57 26.35 -8.85 -28.23
C PHE A 57 25.60 -10.13 -28.67
N SER A 58 24.36 -10.35 -28.21
CA SER A 58 23.47 -11.41 -28.70
C SER A 58 22.93 -11.16 -30.12
N ARG A 59 23.22 -9.98 -30.70
CA ARG A 59 22.77 -9.47 -32.01
C ARG A 59 23.53 -10.04 -33.22
N ASN A 60 23.92 -11.31 -33.22
CA ASN A 60 24.45 -11.96 -34.42
C ASN A 60 23.37 -12.85 -35.06
N GLY A 61 22.49 -12.22 -35.83
CA GLY A 61 21.48 -12.90 -36.62
C GLY A 61 20.49 -11.95 -37.28
N ASN A 62 20.92 -11.27 -38.35
CA ASN A 62 20.09 -10.64 -39.38
C ASN A 62 19.05 -9.60 -38.94
N SER A 63 19.47 -8.35 -38.82
CA SER A 63 18.63 -7.22 -39.24
C SER A 63 19.49 -6.13 -39.87
N THR A 64 19.50 -6.12 -41.20
CA THR A 64 19.90 -4.97 -42.02
C THR A 64 18.82 -3.90 -41.91
N THR A 65 18.92 -3.07 -40.89
CA THR A 65 18.23 -1.78 -40.86
C THR A 65 19.17 -0.77 -40.20
N GLN A 66 19.73 0.11 -41.03
CA GLN A 66 20.34 1.35 -40.57
C GLN A 66 19.22 2.17 -39.91
N ASP A 67 19.12 2.09 -38.60
CA ASP A 67 18.18 2.91 -37.84
C ASP A 67 18.96 3.55 -36.68
N PRO A 68 19.33 4.84 -36.80
CA PRO A 68 20.23 5.53 -35.88
C PRO A 68 19.46 5.99 -34.63
N ASP A 69 18.72 5.09 -34.01
CA ASP A 69 17.92 5.42 -32.84
C ASP A 69 18.87 5.45 -31.62
N ILE A 70 19.43 6.63 -31.33
CA ILE A 70 20.34 6.91 -30.19
C ILE A 70 19.84 6.24 -28.91
N TYR A 71 18.53 6.13 -28.78
CA TYR A 71 17.89 5.64 -27.60
C TYR A 71 17.84 4.11 -27.45
N LYS A 72 18.12 3.33 -28.50
CA LYS A 72 18.43 1.88 -28.38
C LYS A 72 19.65 1.63 -27.49
N ARG A 73 20.48 2.66 -27.26
CA ARG A 73 21.57 2.65 -26.29
C ARG A 73 21.09 2.64 -24.83
N TYR A 74 19.88 3.13 -24.57
CA TYR A 74 19.41 3.36 -23.20
C TYR A 74 18.24 2.47 -22.80
N PHE A 75 17.42 2.02 -23.76
CA PHE A 75 16.30 1.11 -23.53
C PHE A 75 16.46 -0.19 -24.33
N TRP A 76 16.19 -1.31 -23.68
CA TRP A 76 16.16 -2.64 -24.29
C TRP A 76 14.88 -3.33 -23.85
N CYS A 77 14.05 -3.77 -24.79
CA CYS A 77 12.78 -4.44 -24.51
C CYS A 77 12.64 -5.68 -25.40
N ARG A 78 12.65 -6.88 -24.81
CA ARG A 78 12.42 -8.17 -25.50
C ARG A 78 11.86 -9.19 -24.52
N ASP A 79 11.08 -10.14 -25.05
CA ASP A 79 10.50 -11.23 -24.26
C ASP A 79 9.76 -10.72 -23.01
N HIS A 80 9.09 -9.57 -23.12
CA HIS A 80 8.41 -8.89 -22.02
C HIS A 80 9.32 -8.43 -20.87
N LYS A 81 10.62 -8.27 -21.14
CA LYS A 81 11.62 -7.76 -20.19
C LYS A 81 12.15 -6.41 -20.65
N LEU A 82 12.12 -5.43 -19.76
CA LEU A 82 12.62 -4.09 -20.02
C LEU A 82 13.89 -3.82 -19.22
N ALA A 83 14.97 -3.48 -19.90
CA ALA A 83 16.18 -2.95 -19.27
C ALA A 83 16.34 -1.45 -19.57
N ILE A 84 16.67 -0.69 -18.54
CA ILE A 84 16.91 0.76 -18.59
C ILE A 84 18.34 1.03 -18.14
N SER A 85 19.10 1.75 -18.95
CA SER A 85 20.45 2.18 -18.59
C SER A 85 20.42 3.15 -17.41
N SER A 86 21.24 2.88 -16.39
CA SER A 86 21.33 3.72 -15.19
C SER A 86 21.83 5.14 -15.49
N GLU A 87 22.48 5.34 -16.64
CA GLU A 87 22.98 6.64 -17.12
C GLU A 87 21.87 7.67 -17.31
N ILE A 88 20.68 7.24 -17.76
CA ILE A 88 19.57 8.14 -18.06
C ILE A 88 18.59 8.33 -16.90
N LEU A 89 18.69 7.53 -15.83
CA LEU A 89 17.68 7.50 -14.75
C LEU A 89 17.41 8.86 -14.11
N PRO A 90 18.41 9.69 -13.75
CA PRO A 90 18.13 11.00 -13.15
C PRO A 90 17.36 11.94 -14.07
N LYS A 91 17.69 11.92 -15.37
CA LYS A 91 17.05 12.77 -16.39
C LYS A 91 15.63 12.28 -16.69
N LEU A 92 15.48 10.98 -16.91
CA LEU A 92 14.19 10.34 -17.17
C LEU A 92 13.23 10.52 -15.98
N TYR A 93 13.70 10.26 -14.75
CA TYR A 93 12.88 10.46 -13.54
C TYR A 93 12.37 11.89 -13.43
N ARG A 94 13.22 12.89 -13.70
CA ARG A 94 12.82 14.30 -13.65
C ARG A 94 11.76 14.62 -14.69
N ALA A 95 11.96 14.22 -15.94
CA ALA A 95 10.99 14.41 -17.02
C ALA A 95 9.63 13.76 -16.70
N VAL A 96 9.64 12.51 -16.25
CA VAL A 96 8.43 11.76 -15.87
C VAL A 96 7.69 12.44 -14.72
N ARG A 97 8.42 12.87 -13.67
CA ARG A 97 7.84 13.55 -12.51
C ARG A 97 7.20 14.88 -12.90
N ASP A 98 7.87 15.65 -13.75
CA ASP A 98 7.40 16.96 -14.18
C ASP A 98 6.16 16.80 -15.10
N ALA A 99 6.17 15.82 -16.02
CA ALA A 99 5.01 15.45 -16.83
C ALA A 99 3.80 15.00 -15.98
N PHE A 100 4.03 14.12 -14.99
CA PHE A 100 2.98 13.71 -14.04
C PHE A 100 2.42 14.90 -13.25
N THR A 101 3.29 15.81 -12.78
CA THR A 101 2.86 16.98 -12.01
C THR A 101 2.02 17.91 -12.86
N ASN A 102 2.46 18.19 -14.09
CA ASN A 102 1.75 19.02 -15.05
C ASN A 102 0.38 18.43 -15.39
N ALA A 103 0.33 17.14 -15.70
CA ALA A 103 -0.90 16.38 -15.98
C ALA A 103 -1.89 16.40 -14.81
N ARG A 104 -1.40 16.41 -13.57
CA ARG A 104 -2.26 16.45 -12.38
C ARG A 104 -2.82 17.84 -12.10
N THR A 105 -2.11 18.89 -12.48
CA THR A 105 -2.51 20.29 -12.23
C THR A 105 -3.30 20.92 -13.37
N ALA A 106 -3.21 20.38 -14.59
CA ALA A 106 -3.89 20.92 -15.74
C ALA A 106 -5.40 20.63 -15.71
N PRO A 107 -6.25 21.62 -16.03
CA PRO A 107 -7.71 21.52 -15.85
C PRO A 107 -8.40 20.55 -16.82
N ASP A 108 -7.80 20.29 -17.98
CA ASP A 108 -8.38 19.47 -19.07
C ASP A 108 -7.59 18.18 -19.35
N THR A 109 -6.74 17.72 -18.42
CA THR A 109 -5.90 16.56 -18.69
C THR A 109 -6.71 15.27 -18.80
N SER A 110 -6.41 14.51 -19.87
CA SER A 110 -6.96 13.17 -20.08
C SER A 110 -6.58 12.23 -18.93
N THR A 111 -7.55 11.45 -18.46
CA THR A 111 -7.31 10.38 -17.49
C THR A 111 -6.27 9.37 -18.00
N ALA A 112 -6.23 9.15 -19.32
CA ALA A 112 -5.25 8.27 -19.95
C ALA A 112 -3.82 8.81 -19.81
N ASP A 113 -3.60 10.11 -20.04
CA ASP A 113 -2.27 10.74 -19.93
C ASP A 113 -1.78 10.70 -18.48
N LEU A 114 -2.67 11.01 -17.53
CA LEU A 114 -2.34 10.91 -16.11
C LEU A 114 -2.02 9.46 -15.69
N MET A 115 -2.72 8.47 -16.24
CA MET A 115 -2.43 7.05 -16.02
C MET A 115 -1.11 6.61 -16.68
N SER A 116 -0.76 7.16 -17.84
CA SER A 116 0.51 6.90 -18.52
C SER A 116 1.69 7.44 -17.72
N HIS A 117 1.68 8.74 -17.42
CA HIS A 117 2.75 9.39 -16.67
C HIS A 117 2.90 8.81 -15.26
N SER A 118 1.79 8.47 -14.58
CA SER A 118 1.86 7.81 -13.28
C SER A 118 2.40 6.38 -13.35
N LYS A 119 2.10 5.60 -14.40
CA LYS A 119 2.68 4.27 -14.63
C LYS A 119 4.21 4.39 -14.82
N ALA A 120 4.65 5.28 -15.70
CA ALA A 120 6.07 5.55 -15.92
C ALA A 120 6.76 5.98 -14.61
N LEU A 121 6.14 6.87 -13.84
CA LEU A 121 6.71 7.36 -12.58
C LEU A 121 6.84 6.25 -11.54
N LEU A 122 5.83 5.39 -11.40
CA LEU A 122 5.83 4.30 -10.44
C LEU A 122 6.83 3.19 -10.79
N ILE A 123 7.10 2.96 -12.08
CA ILE A 123 8.17 2.05 -12.51
C ILE A 123 9.55 2.58 -12.09
N LEU A 124 9.76 3.90 -12.05
CA LEU A 124 11.04 4.50 -11.64
C LEU A 124 11.12 4.80 -10.14
N CYS A 125 9.99 5.08 -9.51
CA CYS A 125 9.86 5.49 -8.11
C CYS A 125 8.56 4.94 -7.52
N PRO A 126 8.56 3.67 -7.07
CA PRO A 126 7.36 2.99 -6.58
C PRO A 126 6.85 3.55 -5.24
N ASP A 127 7.67 4.32 -4.52
CA ASP A 127 7.30 4.98 -3.26
C ASP A 127 6.49 6.28 -3.44
N SER A 128 6.17 6.66 -4.68
CA SER A 128 5.34 7.84 -4.95
C SER A 128 3.89 7.61 -4.55
N LEU A 129 3.58 7.86 -3.27
CA LEU A 129 2.23 7.77 -2.72
C LEU A 129 1.23 8.67 -3.47
N THR A 130 1.68 9.84 -3.94
CA THR A 130 0.85 10.75 -4.73
C THR A 130 0.42 10.12 -6.04
N SER A 131 1.33 9.42 -6.73
CA SER A 131 1.03 8.71 -7.99
C SER A 131 0.05 7.56 -7.75
N TRP A 132 0.26 6.76 -6.71
CA TRP A 132 -0.69 5.71 -6.32
C TRP A 132 -2.08 6.28 -6.01
N ASN A 133 -2.16 7.38 -5.25
CA ASN A 133 -3.43 8.02 -4.91
C ASN A 133 -4.17 8.58 -6.13
N SER A 134 -3.45 9.19 -7.09
CA SER A 134 -4.06 9.63 -8.36
C SER A 134 -4.70 8.46 -9.11
N ARG A 135 -4.02 7.31 -9.19
CA ARG A 135 -4.56 6.10 -9.81
C ARG A 135 -5.77 5.54 -9.06
N LYS A 136 -5.73 5.50 -7.73
CA LYS A 136 -6.88 5.08 -6.89
C LYS A 136 -8.12 5.93 -7.16
N ILE A 137 -7.95 7.26 -7.25
CA ILE A 137 -9.06 8.17 -7.54
C ILE A 137 -9.66 7.82 -8.91
N ILE A 138 -8.84 7.66 -9.94
CA ILE A 138 -9.31 7.31 -11.30
C ILE A 138 -10.05 5.97 -11.30
N LEU A 139 -9.50 4.93 -10.67
CA LEU A 139 -10.13 3.61 -10.57
C LEU A 139 -11.43 3.65 -9.76
N SER A 140 -11.54 4.54 -8.77
CA SER A 140 -12.77 4.71 -7.97
C SER A 140 -13.89 5.44 -8.72
N LEU A 141 -13.53 6.38 -9.61
CA LEU A 141 -14.48 7.17 -10.39
C LEU A 141 -14.95 6.41 -11.65
N ASN A 142 -14.05 5.65 -12.28
CA ASN A 142 -14.29 4.94 -13.54
C ASN A 142 -13.95 3.46 -13.37
N TYR A 143 -14.75 2.74 -12.59
CA TYR A 143 -14.50 1.32 -12.33
C TYR A 143 -14.68 0.50 -13.62
N ASP A 144 -13.56 -0.01 -14.13
CA ASP A 144 -13.52 -1.02 -15.20
C ASP A 144 -12.60 -2.18 -14.78
N TYR A 145 -13.04 -3.40 -15.07
CA TYR A 145 -12.30 -4.62 -14.79
C TYR A 145 -10.96 -4.67 -15.55
N SER A 146 -10.93 -4.18 -16.80
CA SER A 146 -9.69 -4.17 -17.60
C SER A 146 -8.62 -3.30 -16.93
N MET A 147 -9.00 -2.11 -16.47
CA MET A 147 -8.13 -1.19 -15.75
C MET A 147 -7.59 -1.78 -14.45
N LEU A 148 -8.41 -2.57 -13.74
CA LEU A 148 -7.98 -3.25 -12.53
C LEU A 148 -6.99 -4.38 -12.81
N GLU A 149 -7.19 -5.14 -13.90
CA GLU A 149 -6.22 -6.15 -14.31
C GLU A 149 -4.87 -5.52 -14.67
N ASP A 150 -4.89 -4.41 -15.39
CA ASP A 150 -3.68 -3.65 -15.72
C ASP A 150 -3.01 -3.04 -14.48
N GLU A 151 -3.80 -2.62 -13.50
CA GLU A 151 -3.27 -2.13 -12.21
C GLU A 151 -2.57 -3.24 -11.42
N LEU A 152 -3.14 -4.45 -11.42
CA LEU A 152 -2.53 -5.61 -10.77
C LEU A 152 -1.26 -6.06 -11.50
N LYS A 153 -1.23 -5.99 -12.83
CA LYS A 153 -0.01 -6.22 -13.62
C LYS A 153 1.08 -5.21 -13.28
N LEU A 154 0.74 -3.92 -13.16
CA LEU A 154 1.68 -2.89 -12.72
C LEU A 154 2.24 -3.19 -11.32
N CYS A 155 1.40 -3.59 -10.38
CA CYS A 155 1.86 -3.99 -9.05
C CYS A 155 2.82 -5.18 -9.12
N ALA A 156 2.48 -6.22 -9.89
CA ALA A 156 3.34 -7.39 -10.06
C ALA A 156 4.69 -7.03 -10.71
N LEU A 157 4.68 -6.15 -11.72
CA LEU A 157 5.88 -5.65 -12.38
C LEU A 157 6.79 -4.92 -11.40
N ILE A 158 6.25 -4.01 -10.57
CA ILE A 158 7.04 -3.28 -9.58
C ILE A 158 7.62 -4.23 -8.53
N LEU A 159 6.83 -5.20 -8.07
CA LEU A 159 7.27 -6.19 -7.10
C LEU A 159 8.35 -7.13 -7.65
N SER A 160 8.45 -7.32 -8.98
CA SER A 160 9.52 -8.12 -9.59
C SER A 160 10.92 -7.61 -9.26
N TYR A 161 11.12 -6.29 -9.24
CA TYR A 161 12.42 -5.66 -8.96
C TYR A 161 12.49 -5.02 -7.57
N SER A 162 11.34 -4.70 -6.95
CA SER A 162 11.22 -4.15 -5.60
C SER A 162 10.24 -4.95 -4.75
N PRO A 163 10.57 -6.22 -4.42
CA PRO A 163 9.65 -7.16 -3.76
C PRO A 163 9.13 -6.67 -2.40
N LYS A 164 9.94 -5.87 -1.69
CA LYS A 164 9.62 -5.33 -0.37
C LYS A 164 8.89 -3.99 -0.38
N ASN A 165 8.42 -3.51 -1.54
CA ASN A 165 7.84 -2.18 -1.62
C ASN A 165 6.48 -2.09 -0.92
N GLU A 166 6.44 -1.42 0.24
CA GLU A 166 5.24 -1.29 1.07
C GLU A 166 4.11 -0.55 0.35
N SER A 167 4.44 0.53 -0.37
CA SER A 167 3.47 1.34 -1.10
C SER A 167 2.71 0.52 -2.15
N THR A 168 3.44 -0.33 -2.88
CA THR A 168 2.90 -1.22 -3.92
C THR A 168 2.04 -2.32 -3.31
N TRP A 169 2.50 -2.98 -2.24
CA TRP A 169 1.69 -3.97 -1.53
C TRP A 169 0.41 -3.36 -0.94
N SER A 170 0.52 -2.17 -0.34
CA SER A 170 -0.62 -1.44 0.21
C SER A 170 -1.62 -1.06 -0.87
N HIS A 171 -1.15 -0.60 -2.03
CA HIS A 171 -2.02 -0.30 -3.16
C HIS A 171 -2.71 -1.56 -3.68
N ARG A 172 -1.94 -2.62 -3.98
CA ARG A 172 -2.44 -3.93 -4.45
C ARG A 172 -3.53 -4.49 -3.55
N TYR A 173 -3.36 -4.36 -2.24
CA TYR A 173 -4.31 -4.82 -1.24
C TYR A 173 -5.59 -3.97 -1.16
N LEU A 174 -5.53 -2.67 -1.41
CA LEU A 174 -6.69 -1.77 -1.30
C LEU A 174 -7.61 -1.83 -2.52
N LEU A 175 -7.16 -2.39 -3.65
CA LEU A 175 -7.94 -2.53 -4.89
C LEU A 175 -9.18 -3.46 -4.76
N PRO A 176 -9.14 -4.61 -4.07
CA PRO A 176 -10.27 -5.53 -3.95
C PRO A 176 -11.38 -5.08 -2.97
N ALA A 177 -11.19 -3.99 -2.23
CA ALA A 177 -12.20 -3.44 -1.32
C ALA A 177 -13.36 -2.73 -2.06
N ALA A 178 -13.32 -2.67 -3.40
CA ALA A 178 -14.40 -2.11 -4.21
C ALA A 178 -15.63 -3.04 -4.21
N PRO A 179 -16.86 -2.49 -4.07
CA PRO A 179 -18.09 -3.25 -3.80
C PRO A 179 -18.55 -4.21 -4.92
N ASN A 180 -17.88 -4.24 -6.09
CA ASN A 180 -18.26 -5.05 -7.26
C ASN A 180 -17.23 -6.13 -7.64
N PHE A 181 -16.31 -6.48 -6.74
CA PHE A 181 -15.24 -7.42 -7.04
C PHE A 181 -15.70 -8.88 -6.88
N CYS A 182 -15.58 -9.69 -7.94
CA CYS A 182 -16.09 -11.07 -7.99
C CYS A 182 -15.25 -12.02 -7.10
N ILE A 183 -15.92 -12.84 -6.29
CA ILE A 183 -15.28 -13.76 -5.33
C ILE A 183 -14.27 -14.74 -5.98
N LEU A 184 -14.55 -15.24 -7.18
CA LEU A 184 -13.63 -16.12 -7.91
C LEU A 184 -12.32 -15.42 -8.30
N LYS A 185 -12.38 -14.10 -8.52
CA LYS A 185 -11.22 -13.29 -8.91
C LYS A 185 -10.39 -12.89 -7.68
N VAL A 186 -11.04 -12.63 -6.54
CA VAL A 186 -10.37 -12.54 -5.22
C VAL A 186 -9.57 -13.81 -4.97
N LEU A 187 -10.19 -14.98 -5.13
CA LEU A 187 -9.54 -16.26 -4.90
C LEU A 187 -8.35 -16.51 -5.84
N ASN A 188 -8.42 -16.06 -7.10
CA ASN A 188 -7.30 -16.17 -8.04
C ASN A 188 -6.13 -15.26 -7.64
N GLU A 189 -6.40 -14.02 -7.25
CA GLU A 189 -5.37 -13.10 -6.78
C GLU A 189 -4.75 -13.53 -5.46
N LEU A 190 -5.56 -14.07 -4.54
CA LEU A 190 -5.07 -14.70 -3.31
C LEU A 190 -4.10 -15.83 -3.65
N LYS A 191 -4.47 -16.76 -4.54
CA LYS A 191 -3.58 -17.85 -4.98
C LYS A 191 -2.26 -17.36 -5.55
N LYS A 192 -2.28 -16.30 -6.39
CA LYS A 192 -1.05 -15.69 -6.93
C LYS A 192 -0.21 -15.05 -5.83
N SER A 193 -0.85 -14.35 -4.89
CA SER A 193 -0.17 -13.72 -3.75
C SER A 193 0.45 -14.75 -2.81
N THR A 194 -0.24 -15.86 -2.53
CA THR A 194 0.27 -16.97 -1.74
C THR A 194 1.48 -17.63 -2.40
N ARG A 195 1.41 -17.88 -3.71
CA ARG A 195 2.55 -18.45 -4.45
C ARG A 195 3.75 -17.48 -4.47
N TRP A 196 3.50 -16.18 -4.51
CA TRP A 196 4.57 -15.17 -4.42
C TRP A 196 5.26 -15.18 -3.06
N SER A 197 4.50 -15.24 -1.96
CA SER A 197 5.06 -15.29 -0.60
C SER A 197 5.75 -16.61 -0.28
N GLU A 198 5.33 -17.72 -0.90
CA GLU A 198 6.02 -19.02 -0.84
C GLU A 198 7.42 -18.97 -1.48
N LEU A 199 7.60 -18.17 -2.53
CA LEU A 199 8.87 -18.04 -3.26
C LEU A 199 9.78 -16.95 -2.68
N HIS A 200 9.23 -15.96 -2.00
CA HIS A 200 9.96 -14.82 -1.44
C HIS A 200 9.82 -14.78 0.09
N ILE A 201 10.76 -15.43 0.78
CA ILE A 201 10.82 -15.51 2.26
C ILE A 201 10.71 -14.12 2.91
N ALA A 202 11.23 -13.10 2.24
CA ALA A 202 11.18 -11.74 2.73
C ALA A 202 9.83 -11.05 2.51
N ASP A 203 9.00 -11.43 1.54
CA ASP A 203 7.69 -10.81 1.25
C ASP A 203 6.53 -11.44 2.02
N ASN A 204 6.79 -12.57 2.69
CA ASN A 204 6.01 -13.00 3.84
C ASN A 204 5.85 -11.82 4.85
N CYS A 205 6.78 -10.86 4.84
CA CYS A 205 6.76 -9.69 5.70
C CYS A 205 5.55 -8.76 5.56
N CYS A 206 4.78 -8.61 4.48
CA CYS A 206 3.71 -7.57 4.51
C CYS A 206 2.47 -7.98 5.34
N PHE A 207 2.02 -9.24 5.21
CA PHE A 207 1.00 -9.81 6.09
C PHE A 207 1.55 -10.05 7.50
N HIS A 208 2.80 -10.53 7.59
CA HIS A 208 3.48 -10.65 8.87
C HIS A 208 3.78 -9.30 9.52
N TYR A 209 3.98 -8.22 8.77
CA TYR A 209 4.29 -6.88 9.27
C TYR A 209 3.04 -6.28 9.85
N ARG A 210 1.87 -6.35 9.20
CA ARG A 210 0.63 -5.91 9.87
C ARG A 210 0.28 -6.75 11.11
N ARG A 211 0.58 -8.04 11.08
CA ARG A 211 0.46 -8.91 12.27
C ARG A 211 1.48 -8.57 13.35
N GLU A 212 2.71 -8.25 12.96
CA GLU A 212 3.80 -7.81 13.83
C GLU A 212 3.56 -6.40 14.33
N GLU A 213 2.90 -5.55 13.57
CA GLU A 213 2.50 -4.18 13.90
C GLU A 213 1.36 -4.23 14.90
N LEU A 214 0.38 -5.12 14.73
CA LEU A 214 -0.62 -5.41 15.77
C LEU A 214 0.03 -5.94 17.06
N ARG A 215 1.08 -6.77 16.93
CA ARG A 215 1.88 -7.26 18.06
C ARG A 215 2.75 -6.18 18.69
N TRP A 216 3.33 -5.27 17.91
CA TRP A 216 4.13 -4.15 18.39
C TRP A 216 3.25 -3.12 19.06
N ASP A 217 2.11 -2.82 18.48
CA ASP A 217 1.06 -2.00 19.08
C ASP A 217 0.62 -2.58 20.43
N GLU A 218 0.42 -3.91 20.53
CA GLU A 218 0.14 -4.59 21.81
C GLU A 218 1.26 -4.35 22.84
N MET A 219 2.53 -4.49 22.42
CA MET A 219 3.68 -4.22 23.29
C MET A 219 3.76 -2.75 23.72
N LEU A 220 3.44 -1.81 22.82
CA LEU A 220 3.43 -0.37 23.11
C LEU A 220 2.29 -0.02 24.06
N ILE A 221 1.11 -0.59 23.88
CA ILE A 221 -0.06 -0.44 24.76
C ILE A 221 0.28 -0.92 26.17
N ARG A 222 0.98 -2.06 26.31
CA ARG A 222 1.47 -2.54 27.61
C ARG A 222 2.50 -1.60 28.24
N ARG A 223 3.36 -0.98 27.42
CA ARG A 223 4.49 -0.15 27.90
C ARG A 223 4.09 1.29 28.23
N TYR A 224 3.16 1.87 27.46
CA TYR A 224 2.74 3.26 27.49
C TYR A 224 1.23 3.34 27.73
N GLN A 225 0.84 3.12 28.99
CA GLN A 225 -0.55 3.08 29.41
C GLN A 225 -1.25 4.44 29.22
N GLY A 226 -2.56 4.39 28.95
CA GLY A 226 -3.41 5.59 28.83
C GLY A 226 -3.23 6.40 27.54
N ARG A 227 -2.40 5.94 26.58
CA ARG A 227 -2.18 6.64 25.30
C ARG A 227 -3.28 6.28 24.28
N GLU A 228 -4.26 7.16 24.15
CA GLU A 228 -5.38 6.99 23.21
C GLU A 228 -4.93 6.80 21.75
N SER A 229 -3.82 7.43 21.33
CA SER A 229 -3.27 7.29 19.97
C SER A 229 -2.94 5.84 19.60
N LEU A 230 -2.46 5.04 20.55
CA LEU A 230 -2.17 3.62 20.33
C LEU A 230 -3.47 2.83 20.09
N TRP A 231 -4.50 3.09 20.90
CA TRP A 231 -5.80 2.46 20.74
C TRP A 231 -6.52 2.87 19.44
N ILE A 232 -6.32 4.10 18.97
CA ILE A 232 -6.79 4.54 17.65
C ILE A 232 -6.09 3.75 16.54
N HIS A 233 -4.78 3.59 16.63
CA HIS A 233 -4.00 2.79 15.68
C HIS A 233 -4.44 1.32 15.69
N ARG A 234 -4.64 0.76 16.89
CA ARG A 234 -5.14 -0.62 17.05
C ARG A 234 -6.49 -0.84 16.40
N ARG A 235 -7.41 0.13 16.46
CA ARG A 235 -8.71 0.06 15.74
C ARG A 235 -8.50 -0.07 14.24
N PHE A 236 -7.61 0.75 13.68
CA PHE A 236 -7.28 0.70 12.25
C PHE A 236 -6.72 -0.68 11.85
N LEU A 237 -5.75 -1.20 12.60
CA LEU A 237 -5.14 -2.52 12.34
C LEU A 237 -6.15 -3.66 12.49
N SER A 238 -7.01 -3.58 13.49
CA SER A 238 -8.00 -4.62 13.80
C SER A 238 -9.15 -4.66 12.81
N GLN A 239 -9.62 -3.50 12.34
CA GLN A 239 -10.60 -3.44 11.24
C GLN A 239 -10.10 -4.19 10.02
N TRP A 240 -8.85 -3.90 9.66
CA TRP A 240 -8.18 -4.51 8.53
C TRP A 240 -8.04 -6.03 8.71
N TRP A 241 -7.57 -6.48 9.87
CA TRP A 241 -7.36 -7.90 10.17
C TRP A 241 -8.66 -8.71 10.10
N ILE A 242 -9.74 -8.18 10.68
CA ILE A 242 -11.05 -8.86 10.70
C ILE A 242 -11.63 -8.93 9.29
N GLN A 243 -11.54 -7.87 8.49
CA GLN A 243 -12.04 -7.84 7.11
C GLN A 243 -11.37 -8.91 6.23
N GLN A 244 -10.08 -9.18 6.43
CA GLN A 244 -9.38 -10.23 5.68
C GLN A 244 -9.67 -11.62 6.18
N SER A 245 -9.73 -11.78 7.50
CA SER A 245 -9.96 -13.07 8.12
C SER A 245 -11.35 -13.63 7.81
N LEU A 246 -12.32 -12.76 7.51
CA LEU A 246 -13.66 -13.15 7.04
C LEU A 246 -13.72 -13.52 5.55
N GLY A 247 -12.69 -13.20 4.76
CA GLY A 247 -12.57 -13.59 3.35
C GLY A 247 -11.93 -14.95 3.14
N PHE A 248 -11.37 -15.56 4.19
CA PHE A 248 -10.76 -16.88 4.17
C PHE A 248 -11.68 -17.91 4.87
N GLU A 249 -12.45 -18.67 4.10
CA GLU A 249 -12.98 -19.95 4.58
C GLU A 249 -11.89 -21.01 4.44
N GLU A 250 -11.24 -21.38 5.55
CA GLU A 250 -10.36 -22.55 5.60
C GLU A 250 -10.87 -23.62 6.56
N THR A 251 -10.63 -24.86 6.13
CA THR A 251 -11.05 -26.16 6.66
C THR A 251 -10.33 -26.59 7.96
N SER A 252 -9.83 -25.63 8.74
CA SER A 252 -9.12 -25.88 10.00
C SER A 252 -10.05 -25.78 11.22
N SER A 253 -9.67 -26.47 12.31
CA SER A 253 -10.51 -26.62 13.51
C SER A 253 -10.62 -25.36 14.39
N ILE A 254 -9.86 -24.29 14.13
CA ILE A 254 -9.92 -23.00 14.85
C ILE A 254 -9.75 -21.88 13.81
N SER A 255 -10.73 -20.99 13.69
CA SER A 255 -10.66 -19.93 12.67
C SER A 255 -9.63 -18.85 13.05
N PRO A 256 -8.98 -18.19 12.08
CA PRO A 256 -8.06 -17.06 12.34
C PRO A 256 -8.71 -15.93 13.16
N VAL A 257 -10.02 -15.74 12.97
CA VAL A 257 -10.85 -14.81 13.74
C VAL A 257 -10.92 -15.21 15.21
N ASP A 258 -11.03 -16.51 15.53
CA ASP A 258 -11.09 -16.98 16.92
C ASP A 258 -9.78 -16.71 17.65
N THR A 259 -8.65 -16.94 16.96
CA THR A 259 -7.32 -16.67 17.53
C THR A 259 -7.16 -15.18 17.84
N PHE A 260 -7.61 -14.31 16.93
CA PHE A 260 -7.61 -12.86 17.15
C PHE A 260 -8.50 -12.46 18.33
N VAL A 261 -9.75 -12.96 18.40
CA VAL A 261 -10.68 -12.67 19.51
C VAL A 261 -10.06 -13.08 20.85
N VAL A 262 -9.41 -14.23 20.92
CA VAL A 262 -8.73 -14.69 22.14
C VAL A 262 -7.63 -13.71 22.55
N GLN A 263 -6.82 -13.22 21.61
CA GLN A 263 -5.75 -12.27 21.90
C GLN A 263 -6.30 -10.93 22.41
N GLU A 264 -7.34 -10.39 21.76
CA GLU A 264 -7.92 -9.09 22.16
C GLU A 264 -8.59 -9.16 23.54
N ILE A 265 -9.26 -10.27 23.86
CA ILE A 265 -9.83 -10.45 25.21
C ILE A 265 -8.73 -10.63 26.27
N ASN A 266 -7.62 -11.32 25.94
CA ASN A 266 -6.49 -11.41 26.87
C ASN A 266 -5.87 -10.03 27.13
N LEU A 267 -5.69 -9.21 26.09
CA LEU A 267 -5.19 -7.83 26.24
C LEU A 267 -6.14 -6.97 27.09
N LEU A 268 -7.46 -7.09 26.88
CA LEU A 268 -8.47 -6.44 27.71
C LEU A 268 -8.33 -6.87 29.18
N TRP A 269 -8.23 -8.18 29.42
CA TRP A 269 -8.11 -8.74 30.77
C TRP A 269 -6.85 -8.23 31.47
N GLU A 270 -5.72 -8.17 30.78
CA GLU A 270 -4.48 -7.61 31.32
C GLU A 270 -4.61 -6.12 31.66
N CYS A 271 -5.28 -5.34 30.82
CA CYS A 271 -5.50 -3.92 31.07
C CYS A 271 -6.39 -3.70 32.30
N ILE A 272 -7.47 -4.49 32.44
CA ILE A 272 -8.41 -4.42 33.58
C ILE A 272 -7.79 -4.83 34.91
N ASN A 273 -6.84 -5.77 34.88
CA ASN A 273 -6.19 -6.27 36.08
C ASN A 273 -4.79 -5.66 36.28
N ALA A 274 -4.47 -4.58 35.58
CA ALA A 274 -3.22 -3.87 35.77
C ALA A 274 -3.16 -3.27 37.20
N PRO A 275 -1.99 -3.26 37.85
CA PRO A 275 -1.86 -2.67 39.17
C PRO A 275 -2.10 -1.16 39.10
N SER A 276 -2.87 -0.62 40.05
CA SER A 276 -3.14 0.82 40.14
C SER A 276 -1.85 1.62 40.20
N ASP A 277 -1.69 2.59 39.30
CA ASP A 277 -0.62 3.58 39.36
C ASP A 277 -1.08 4.89 40.04
N GLU A 278 -0.09 5.71 40.42
CA GLU A 278 -0.26 6.97 41.16
C GLU A 278 -0.82 8.13 40.29
N PHE A 279 -0.76 7.99 38.97
CA PHE A 279 -1.11 8.98 37.95
C PHE A 279 -2.44 8.67 37.22
N GLU A 280 -3.21 7.68 37.69
CA GLU A 280 -4.45 7.19 37.06
C GLU A 280 -4.31 6.70 35.60
N GLU A 281 -3.10 6.47 35.09
CA GLU A 281 -2.88 6.06 33.69
C GLU A 281 -3.47 4.66 33.41
N SER A 282 -3.40 3.78 34.41
CA SER A 282 -4.00 2.45 34.45
C SER A 282 -5.51 2.53 34.29
N ARG A 283 -6.17 3.46 34.99
CA ARG A 283 -7.62 3.65 34.90
C ARG A 283 -8.04 4.14 33.51
N VAL A 284 -7.26 5.04 32.91
CA VAL A 284 -7.49 5.49 31.52
C VAL A 284 -7.29 4.34 30.54
N GLN A 285 -6.29 3.49 30.78
CA GLN A 285 -6.00 2.31 29.98
C GLN A 285 -7.16 1.28 30.00
N GLU A 286 -7.73 1.00 31.18
CA GLU A 286 -8.89 0.13 31.33
C GLU A 286 -10.07 0.61 30.49
N GLU A 287 -10.36 1.92 30.58
CA GLU A 287 -11.43 2.55 29.84
C GLU A 287 -11.22 2.45 28.33
N LEU A 288 -10.02 2.76 27.84
CA LEU A 288 -9.68 2.68 26.42
C LEU A 288 -9.79 1.24 25.88
N ALA A 289 -9.33 0.26 26.66
CA ALA A 289 -9.43 -1.16 26.30
C ALA A 289 -10.90 -1.62 26.21
N ALA A 290 -11.73 -1.29 27.19
CA ALA A 290 -13.14 -1.65 27.21
C ALA A 290 -13.92 -1.01 26.04
N LEU A 291 -13.66 0.27 25.76
CA LEU A 291 -14.27 0.99 24.64
C LEU A 291 -13.82 0.43 23.29
N TYR A 292 -12.57 -0.02 23.18
CA TYR A 292 -12.06 -0.68 21.99
C TYR A 292 -12.77 -2.01 21.70
N ILE A 293 -13.01 -2.85 22.71
CA ILE A 293 -13.76 -4.10 22.55
C ILE A 293 -15.22 -3.84 22.17
N LEU A 294 -15.87 -2.84 22.80
CA LEU A 294 -17.20 -2.38 22.39
C LEU A 294 -17.22 -1.96 20.92
N TRP A 295 -16.20 -1.22 20.47
CA TRP A 295 -16.09 -0.80 19.07
C TRP A 295 -15.95 -1.99 18.12
N ILE A 296 -15.08 -2.98 18.42
CA ILE A 296 -14.95 -4.18 17.58
C ILE A 296 -16.29 -4.91 17.46
N SER A 297 -17.00 -5.10 18.58
CA SER A 297 -18.29 -5.80 18.60
C SER A 297 -19.36 -5.12 17.74
N LYS A 298 -19.19 -3.82 17.45
CA LYS A 298 -20.10 -3.02 16.62
C LYS A 298 -19.73 -3.01 15.16
N GLN A 299 -18.44 -2.96 14.86
CA GLN A 299 -17.98 -2.92 13.47
C GLN A 299 -18.26 -4.22 12.72
N VAL A 300 -18.26 -5.35 13.43
CA VAL A 300 -18.36 -6.66 12.78
C VAL A 300 -19.33 -7.58 13.54
N PRO A 301 -20.58 -7.73 13.07
CA PRO A 301 -21.59 -8.57 13.72
C PRO A 301 -21.15 -10.03 13.94
N ALA A 302 -20.38 -10.59 13.00
CA ALA A 302 -19.87 -11.97 13.07
C ALA A 302 -18.86 -12.19 14.22
N VAL A 303 -18.21 -11.12 14.71
CA VAL A 303 -17.23 -11.21 15.81
C VAL A 303 -17.89 -10.93 17.16
N LYS A 304 -19.08 -10.31 17.16
CA LYS A 304 -19.82 -9.95 18.37
C LYS A 304 -20.12 -11.16 19.24
N GLU A 305 -20.73 -12.20 18.68
CA GLU A 305 -21.14 -13.40 19.45
C GLU A 305 -19.91 -14.11 20.04
N LYS A 306 -18.83 -14.22 19.27
CA LYS A 306 -17.55 -14.81 19.70
C LYS A 306 -16.90 -14.03 20.83
N LEU A 307 -16.94 -12.69 20.77
CA LEU A 307 -16.47 -11.81 21.84
C LEU A 307 -17.29 -12.01 23.12
N GLU A 308 -18.62 -11.99 23.01
CA GLU A 308 -19.51 -12.15 24.17
C GLU A 308 -19.34 -13.52 24.84
N GLU A 309 -19.28 -14.60 24.06
CA GLU A 309 -19.01 -15.95 24.56
C GLU A 309 -17.66 -16.02 25.29
N ARG A 310 -16.62 -15.41 24.72
CA ARG A 310 -15.28 -15.44 25.32
C ARG A 310 -15.17 -14.61 26.60
N ILE A 311 -15.78 -13.42 26.64
CA ILE A 311 -15.84 -12.58 27.85
C ILE A 311 -16.52 -13.35 28.99
N CYS A 312 -17.62 -14.05 28.68
CA CYS A 312 -18.30 -14.91 29.65
C CYS A 312 -17.38 -16.07 30.12
N SER A 313 -16.66 -16.72 29.18
CA SER A 313 -15.76 -17.83 29.51
C SER A 313 -14.60 -17.45 30.43
N MET A 314 -14.13 -16.19 30.36
CA MET A 314 -13.05 -15.67 31.21
C MET A 314 -13.57 -15.09 32.53
N SER A 315 -14.82 -15.37 32.91
CA SER A 315 -15.45 -14.89 34.14
C SER A 315 -15.46 -13.37 34.28
N MET A 316 -15.39 -12.64 33.16
CA MET A 316 -15.43 -11.18 33.16
C MET A 316 -16.87 -10.64 33.20
N GLY A 317 -17.89 -11.51 33.17
CA GLY A 317 -19.30 -11.15 33.14
C GLY A 317 -19.79 -10.92 31.71
N ARG A 318 -20.72 -9.98 31.54
CA ARG A 318 -21.13 -9.46 30.23
C ARG A 318 -20.27 -8.26 29.85
N LEU A 319 -20.28 -7.90 28.56
CA LEU A 319 -19.62 -6.68 28.08
C LEU A 319 -20.09 -5.43 28.82
N GLU A 320 -21.37 -5.38 29.22
CA GLU A 320 -21.92 -4.33 30.08
C GLU A 320 -21.23 -4.27 31.46
N ASP A 321 -20.96 -5.41 32.09
CA ASP A 321 -20.29 -5.48 33.40
C ASP A 321 -18.83 -5.03 33.29
N VAL A 322 -18.19 -5.32 32.15
CA VAL A 322 -16.84 -4.83 31.83
C VAL A 322 -16.84 -3.32 31.67
N LEU A 323 -17.74 -2.77 30.86
CA LEU A 323 -17.87 -1.32 30.64
C LEU A 323 -18.27 -0.57 31.90
N GLY A 324 -19.15 -1.16 32.73
CA GLY A 324 -19.57 -0.59 34.01
C GLY A 324 -18.45 -0.48 35.03
N ARG A 325 -17.46 -1.38 34.98
CA ARG A 325 -16.27 -1.33 35.84
C ARG A 325 -15.19 -0.38 35.30
N ALA A 326 -14.91 -0.46 34.00
CA ALA A 326 -13.80 0.26 33.38
C ALA A 326 -14.11 1.72 33.05
N CYS A 327 -15.33 2.03 32.60
CA CYS A 327 -15.67 3.38 32.13
C CYS A 327 -16.11 4.30 33.27
N ARG A 328 -15.75 5.58 33.17
CA ARG A 328 -16.28 6.62 34.07
C ARG A 328 -17.82 6.68 34.02
N PRO A 329 -18.49 7.00 35.15
CA PRO A 329 -19.96 7.08 35.22
C PRO A 329 -20.56 8.06 34.20
N GLU A 330 -19.84 9.13 33.87
CA GLU A 330 -20.23 10.15 32.90
C GLU A 330 -20.43 9.58 31.49
N LYS A 331 -19.66 8.54 31.13
CA LYS A 331 -19.74 7.87 29.82
C LYS A 331 -20.75 6.72 29.80
N LYS A 332 -21.39 6.40 30.93
CA LYS A 332 -22.36 5.31 31.07
C LYS A 332 -23.49 5.38 30.05
N ARG A 333 -24.08 6.57 29.90
CA ARG A 333 -25.17 6.81 28.95
C ARG A 333 -24.74 6.54 27.51
N LEU A 334 -23.51 6.92 27.16
CA LEU A 334 -22.99 6.82 25.80
C LEU A 334 -22.81 5.35 25.38
N TRP A 335 -22.21 4.52 26.24
CA TRP A 335 -22.03 3.11 25.90
C TRP A 335 -23.32 2.28 26.07
N MET A 336 -24.22 2.63 26.99
CA MET A 336 -25.55 1.97 27.09
C MET A 336 -26.38 2.19 25.82
N SER A 337 -26.38 3.42 25.30
CA SER A 337 -27.03 3.74 24.03
C SER A 337 -26.41 2.96 22.87
N LEU A 338 -25.07 2.90 22.82
CA LEU A 338 -24.37 2.09 21.82
C LEU A 338 -24.73 0.61 21.94
N LEU A 339 -24.84 0.02 23.13
CA LEU A 339 -25.27 -1.37 23.31
C LEU A 339 -26.75 -1.62 22.96
N GLY A 340 -27.55 -0.56 22.76
CA GLY A 340 -29.00 -0.68 22.54
C GLY A 340 -29.77 -1.00 23.84
N LEU A 341 -29.18 -0.67 24.99
CA LEU A 341 -29.73 -0.91 26.33
C LEU A 341 -30.36 0.34 26.95
N ASP A 342 -30.63 1.38 26.15
CA ASP A 342 -31.32 2.57 26.65
C ASP A 342 -32.67 2.16 27.25
N VAL A 343 -32.77 2.27 28.57
CA VAL A 343 -34.04 2.29 29.28
C VAL A 343 -34.69 3.62 28.90
N ASN A 344 -35.84 3.57 28.22
CA ASN A 344 -36.71 4.72 28.07
C ASN A 344 -36.91 5.36 29.45
N SER A 345 -36.26 6.51 29.66
CA SER A 345 -36.54 7.42 30.76
C SER A 345 -36.99 8.75 30.20
#